data_AF-A0A957AQD9-F1
#
_entry.id   AF-A0A957AQD9-F1
#
_cell.length_a   1.000
_cell.length_b   1.000
_cell.length_c   1.000
_cell.angle_alpha   90.00
_cell.angle_beta   90.00
_cell.angle_gamma   90.00
#
_symmetry.space_group_name_H-M   'P 1'
#
loop_
_entity.id
_entity.type
_entity.pdbx_description
1 polymer ?
#
loop_
_entity_poly.entity_id
_entity_poly.type
_entity_poly.pdbx_seq_one_letter_code
_entity_poly.pdbx_strand_id
1 'polypeptide(L)'
;MSDLTTGEILEVLQRGTVEMEGLLPWSSNYAFLVRVCDGPRELGAVYKPERGERPLWDFAQGTLCLRERAAFLVSEGLGWHVIPPTVLRDAQHGLGSVQLFIDHDPARHYFTIEGDETVRSQLQKIALLDILINNADRKAGHVLIEDAEDPREPARLWGIDHGICFHVDPKLRTVIWEFAGTPLPDDLRRDLAAFKARLADQGDELPRELGRLLSPAELELLGHRLNRLIDRAKFPHPGAGRHYPWPPV
;
A
#
# COMPACT_ATOMS: atom_id res chain seq x y z
N MET A 1 20.29 -7.32 3.99
CA MET A 1 19.48 -8.41 4.60
C MET A 1 19.33 -9.52 3.57
N SER A 2 19.28 -10.80 3.95
CA SER A 2 19.35 -11.95 3.02
C SER A 2 18.40 -11.81 1.83
N ASP A 3 18.87 -12.20 0.63
CA ASP A 3 18.18 -12.30 -0.68
C ASP A 3 16.90 -13.16 -0.63
N LEU A 4 15.93 -12.80 0.21
CA LEU A 4 14.64 -13.47 0.27
C LEU A 4 13.76 -12.90 -0.82
N THR A 5 13.20 -13.79 -1.63
CA THR A 5 12.16 -13.42 -2.58
C THR A 5 10.91 -12.93 -1.84
N THR A 6 10.07 -12.13 -2.50
CA THR A 6 8.75 -11.74 -1.96
C THR A 6 7.94 -12.95 -1.49
N GLY A 7 7.99 -14.05 -2.23
CA GLY A 7 7.32 -15.30 -1.87
C GLY A 7 7.81 -15.87 -0.53
N GLU A 8 9.12 -15.96 -0.34
CA GLU A 8 9.71 -16.43 0.92
C GLU A 8 9.40 -15.50 2.08
N ILE A 9 9.43 -14.18 1.86
CA ILE A 9 9.03 -13.20 2.88
C ILE A 9 7.57 -13.45 3.28
N LEU A 10 6.66 -13.57 2.32
CA LEU A 10 5.25 -13.85 2.60
C LEU A 10 5.07 -15.15 3.37
N GLU A 11 5.83 -16.21 3.06
CA GLU A 11 5.77 -17.47 3.80
C GLU A 11 6.20 -17.32 5.26
N VAL A 12 7.32 -16.62 5.51
CA VAL A 12 7.79 -16.36 6.88
C VAL A 12 6.77 -15.52 7.64
N LEU A 13 6.27 -14.43 7.05
CA LEU A 13 5.24 -13.59 7.67
C LEU A 13 3.96 -14.38 7.98
N GLN A 14 3.57 -15.30 7.09
CA GLN A 14 2.34 -16.09 7.23
C GLN A 14 2.46 -17.19 8.28
N ARG A 15 3.61 -17.87 8.39
CA ARG A 15 3.76 -19.11 9.18
C ARG A 15 4.63 -18.97 10.42
N GLY A 16 5.55 -18.00 10.44
CA GLY A 16 6.49 -17.83 11.55
C GLY A 16 5.82 -17.48 12.87
N THR A 17 6.52 -17.70 13.98
CA THR A 17 6.09 -17.28 15.31
C THR A 17 6.22 -15.76 15.40
N VAL A 18 5.17 -15.08 15.88
CA VAL A 18 5.14 -13.62 16.03
C VAL A 18 5.48 -13.26 17.47
N GLU A 19 6.55 -12.52 17.67
CA GLU A 19 7.00 -12.00 18.95
C GLU A 19 6.84 -10.48 18.98
N MET A 20 6.18 -9.96 20.03
CA MET A 20 5.92 -8.53 20.17
C MET A 20 7.14 -7.81 20.72
N GLU A 21 7.67 -6.84 19.98
CA GLU A 21 8.83 -6.05 20.40
C GLU A 21 8.40 -4.75 21.08
N GLY A 22 7.35 -4.10 20.56
CA GLY A 22 6.84 -2.88 21.17
C GLY A 22 5.72 -2.20 20.40
N LEU A 23 5.16 -1.15 20.99
CA LEU A 23 4.19 -0.28 20.34
C LEU A 23 4.90 0.77 19.49
N LEU A 24 4.51 0.91 18.23
CA LEU A 24 4.98 2.02 17.40
C LEU A 24 4.36 3.33 17.90
N PRO A 25 5.18 4.32 18.27
CA PRO A 25 4.65 5.57 18.78
C PRO A 25 4.02 6.38 17.63
N TRP A 26 3.13 7.33 17.95
CA TRP A 26 2.51 8.27 17.00
C TRP A 26 1.55 7.69 15.95
N SER A 27 1.26 6.38 15.98
CA SER A 27 0.19 5.79 15.18
C SER A 27 -1.19 6.17 15.74
N SER A 28 -2.13 6.51 14.86
CA SER A 28 -3.53 6.79 15.27
C SER A 28 -4.27 5.52 15.68
N ASN A 29 -3.85 4.36 15.17
CA ASN A 29 -4.33 3.02 15.55
C ASN A 29 -3.22 2.31 16.33
N TYR A 30 -3.54 1.27 17.11
CA TYR A 30 -2.49 0.44 17.68
C TYR A 30 -1.75 -0.30 16.56
N ALA A 31 -0.47 0.03 16.38
CA ALA A 31 0.45 -0.63 15.48
C ALA A 31 1.67 -1.09 16.29
N PHE A 32 2.08 -2.33 16.10
CA PHE A 32 3.14 -2.94 16.87
C PHE A 32 4.32 -3.27 15.98
N LEU A 33 5.52 -3.00 16.47
CA LEU A 33 6.73 -3.61 15.92
C LEU A 33 6.78 -5.04 16.46
N VAL A 34 6.93 -6.00 15.54
CA VAL A 34 7.02 -7.41 15.87
C VAL A 34 8.20 -8.04 15.14
N ARG A 35 8.70 -9.13 15.70
CA ARG A 35 9.63 -10.03 15.04
C ARG A 35 8.88 -11.29 14.62
N VAL A 36 9.13 -11.75 13.40
CA VAL A 36 8.57 -13.00 12.88
C VAL A 36 9.68 -13.99 12.64
N CYS A 37 9.65 -15.11 13.37
CA CYS A 37 10.70 -16.12 13.40
C CYS A 37 10.20 -17.43 12.77
N ASP A 38 10.91 -17.93 11.75
CA ASP A 38 10.66 -19.24 11.12
C ASP A 38 11.99 -20.01 10.95
N GLY A 39 12.29 -20.88 11.91
CA GLY A 39 13.58 -21.56 12.00
C GLY A 39 14.73 -20.55 12.12
N PRO A 40 15.71 -20.54 11.19
CA PRO A 40 16.82 -19.58 11.20
C PRO A 40 16.45 -18.21 10.59
N ARG A 41 15.25 -18.04 10.04
CA ARG A 41 14.82 -16.79 9.40
C ARG A 41 14.14 -15.90 10.42
N GLU A 42 14.59 -14.65 10.52
CA GLU A 42 13.98 -13.61 11.36
C GLU A 42 13.69 -12.37 10.51
N LEU A 43 12.46 -11.88 10.58
CA LEU A 43 12.03 -10.66 9.90
C LEU A 43 11.40 -9.68 10.88
N GLY A 44 11.75 -8.40 10.76
CA GLY A 44 10.97 -7.32 11.37
C GLY A 44 9.66 -7.11 10.61
N ALA A 45 8.57 -6.86 11.34
CA ALA A 45 7.28 -6.55 10.74
C ALA A 45 6.49 -5.54 11.56
N VAL A 46 5.56 -4.86 10.89
CA VAL A 46 4.54 -4.02 11.50
C VAL A 46 3.23 -4.81 11.55
N TYR A 47 2.70 -4.99 12.75
CA TYR A 47 1.44 -5.67 12.98
C TYR A 47 0.34 -4.69 13.38
N LYS A 48 -0.76 -4.66 12.62
CA LYS A 48 -1.94 -3.83 12.87
C LYS A 48 -3.17 -4.74 13.09
N PRO A 49 -3.55 -5.03 14.35
CA PRO A 49 -4.73 -5.85 14.67
C PRO A 49 -6.04 -5.10 14.46
N GLU A 50 -7.11 -5.85 14.14
CA GLU A 50 -8.49 -5.35 14.10
C GLU A 50 -8.91 -4.71 15.42
N ARG A 51 -8.49 -5.30 16.56
CA ARG A 51 -8.80 -4.79 17.91
C ARG A 51 -8.00 -3.53 18.27
N GLY A 52 -6.99 -3.23 17.47
CA GLY A 52 -6.18 -2.02 17.58
C GLY A 52 -6.78 -0.82 16.85
N GLU A 53 -7.81 -1.04 16.05
CA GLU A 53 -8.45 0.01 15.25
C GLU A 53 -9.21 0.98 16.15
N ARG A 54 -8.96 2.28 15.97
CA ARG A 54 -9.84 3.33 16.43
C ARG A 54 -10.99 3.43 15.43
N PRO A 55 -12.25 3.35 15.89
CA PRO A 55 -13.41 3.48 15.01
C PRO A 55 -13.38 4.78 14.22
N LEU A 56 -13.55 4.66 12.91
CA LEU A 56 -13.79 5.79 12.01
C LEU A 56 -15.29 5.82 11.67
N TRP A 57 -15.87 7.01 11.59
CA TRP A 57 -17.31 7.15 11.31
C TRP A 57 -17.67 6.75 9.88
N ASP A 58 -16.71 6.80 8.96
CA ASP A 58 -16.84 6.56 7.52
C ASP A 58 -16.13 5.29 7.03
N PHE A 59 -15.65 4.42 7.91
CA PHE A 59 -15.11 3.10 7.55
C PHE A 59 -15.73 2.02 8.44
N ALA A 60 -15.93 0.82 7.87
CA ALA A 60 -16.41 -0.33 8.64
C ALA A 60 -15.37 -0.70 9.72
N GLN A 61 -15.84 -0.98 10.93
CA GLN A 61 -14.97 -1.37 12.04
C GLN A 61 -14.34 -2.76 11.81
N GLY A 62 -13.09 -2.95 12.19
CA GLY A 62 -12.37 -4.21 12.11
C GLY A 62 -11.93 -4.58 10.69
N THR A 63 -11.80 -3.59 9.79
CA THR A 63 -11.55 -3.86 8.36
C THR A 63 -10.38 -3.06 7.77
N LEU A 64 -9.67 -2.27 8.57
CA LEU A 64 -8.50 -1.52 8.08
C LEU A 64 -7.34 -2.48 7.76
N CYS A 65 -7.14 -3.54 8.56
CA CYS A 65 -6.15 -4.57 8.27
C CYS A 65 -6.42 -5.29 6.93
N LEU A 66 -7.69 -5.52 6.58
CA LEU A 66 -8.07 -6.13 5.31
C LEU A 66 -7.68 -5.26 4.11
N ARG A 67 -7.79 -3.93 4.28
CA ARG A 67 -7.41 -2.95 3.25
C ARG A 67 -5.91 -2.87 3.03
N GLU A 68 -5.10 -3.03 4.08
CA GLU A 68 -3.64 -3.14 3.94
C GLU A 68 -3.26 -4.33 3.04
N ARG A 69 -3.87 -5.49 3.28
CA ARG A 69 -3.65 -6.67 2.43
C ARG A 69 -4.21 -6.48 1.02
N ALA A 70 -5.40 -5.90 0.88
CA ALA A 70 -5.98 -5.64 -0.44
C ALA A 70 -5.12 -4.68 -1.28
N ALA A 71 -4.57 -3.63 -0.66
CA ALA A 71 -3.66 -2.71 -1.32
C ALA A 71 -2.38 -3.43 -1.80
N PHE A 72 -1.77 -4.25 -0.95
CA PHE A 72 -0.64 -5.09 -1.34
C PHE A 72 -0.96 -5.98 -2.55
N LEU A 73 -2.11 -6.67 -2.53
CA LEU A 73 -2.55 -7.52 -3.65
C LEU A 73 -2.77 -6.73 -4.95
N VAL A 74 -3.29 -5.51 -4.87
CA VAL A 74 -3.43 -4.64 -6.06
C VAL A 74 -2.06 -4.25 -6.60
N SER A 75 -1.11 -3.87 -5.73
CA SER A 75 0.26 -3.53 -6.11
C SER A 75 1.00 -4.70 -6.79
N GLU A 76 0.90 -5.91 -6.23
CA GLU A 76 1.43 -7.13 -6.84
C GLU A 76 0.69 -7.49 -8.14
N GLY A 77 -0.63 -7.29 -8.15
CA GLY A 77 -1.47 -7.53 -9.31
C GLY A 77 -1.08 -6.70 -10.54
N LEU A 78 -0.66 -5.46 -10.30
CA LEU A 78 -0.14 -4.51 -11.28
C LEU A 78 1.32 -4.75 -11.64
N GLY A 79 2.06 -5.58 -10.88
CA GLY A 79 3.50 -5.77 -11.04
C GLY A 79 4.33 -4.56 -10.61
N TRP A 80 3.79 -3.69 -9.76
CA TRP A 80 4.47 -2.46 -9.35
C TRP A 80 5.36 -2.64 -8.14
N HIS A 81 5.03 -3.58 -7.24
CA HIS A 81 5.86 -3.97 -6.10
C HIS A 81 6.26 -2.81 -5.19
N VAL A 82 5.36 -1.83 -5.03
CA VAL A 82 5.56 -0.60 -4.24
C VAL A 82 4.95 -0.66 -2.84
N ILE A 83 4.39 -1.79 -2.43
CA ILE A 83 3.87 -1.99 -1.06
C ILE A 83 4.66 -3.14 -0.43
N PRO A 84 5.18 -3.00 0.80
CA PRO A 84 5.93 -4.08 1.43
C PRO A 84 5.08 -5.36 1.55
N PRO A 85 5.69 -6.55 1.48
CA PRO A 85 5.00 -7.83 1.65
C PRO A 85 4.07 -7.82 2.86
N THR A 86 2.78 -8.08 2.62
CA THR A 86 1.74 -7.95 3.65
C THR A 86 0.86 -9.19 3.66
N VAL A 87 0.69 -9.82 4.82
CA VAL A 87 -0.21 -10.97 5.02
C VAL A 87 -1.31 -10.64 6.02
N LEU A 88 -2.39 -11.43 6.02
CA LEU A 88 -3.39 -11.45 7.09
C LEU A 88 -3.21 -12.71 7.91
N ARG A 89 -3.19 -12.56 9.23
CA ARG A 89 -3.18 -13.69 10.15
C ARG A 89 -3.64 -13.29 11.53
N ASP A 90 -4.10 -14.27 12.27
CA ASP A 90 -4.27 -14.14 13.71
C ASP A 90 -2.91 -14.07 14.42
N ALA A 91 -2.80 -13.13 15.34
CA ALA A 91 -1.70 -13.04 16.29
C ALA A 91 -2.24 -12.56 17.65
N GLN A 92 -1.35 -12.13 18.55
CA GLN A 92 -1.79 -11.50 19.80
C GLN A 92 -2.68 -10.30 19.45
N HIS A 93 -3.86 -10.16 20.09
CA HIS A 93 -4.87 -9.13 19.77
C HIS A 93 -5.76 -9.38 18.53
N GLY A 94 -5.79 -10.58 17.96
CA GLY A 94 -6.80 -11.00 16.97
C GLY A 94 -6.28 -11.04 15.54
N LEU A 95 -7.20 -10.97 14.56
CA LEU A 95 -6.85 -10.87 13.16
C LEU A 95 -6.17 -9.53 12.88
N GLY A 96 -5.09 -9.53 12.11
CA GLY A 96 -4.45 -8.28 11.70
C GLY A 96 -3.57 -8.43 10.47
N SER A 97 -3.15 -7.29 9.94
CA SER A 97 -2.16 -7.24 8.86
C SER A 97 -0.77 -7.28 9.46
N VAL A 98 0.07 -8.20 8.97
CA VAL A 98 1.49 -8.26 9.27
C VAL A 98 2.25 -7.88 8.00
N GLN A 99 2.88 -6.70 8.02
CA GLN A 99 3.57 -6.11 6.88
C GLN A 99 5.08 -6.07 7.18
N LEU A 100 5.91 -6.45 6.21
CA LEU A 100 7.37 -6.37 6.34
C LEU A 100 7.80 -4.98 6.79
N PHE A 101 8.66 -4.93 7.81
CA PHE A 101 9.28 -3.68 8.25
C PHE A 101 10.41 -3.32 7.27
N ILE A 102 10.37 -2.10 6.75
CA ILE A 102 11.41 -1.56 5.88
C ILE A 102 12.28 -0.63 6.72
N ASP A 103 13.58 -0.96 6.80
CA ASP A 103 14.55 -0.08 7.41
C ASP A 103 14.73 1.17 6.54
N HIS A 104 14.59 2.35 7.15
CA HIS A 104 14.61 3.62 6.45
C HIS A 104 15.03 4.75 7.40
N ASP A 105 15.53 5.85 6.84
CA ASP A 105 15.75 7.08 7.59
C ASP A 105 14.42 7.86 7.74
N PRO A 106 13.85 8.01 8.95
CA PRO A 106 12.59 8.73 9.15
C PRO A 106 12.67 10.23 8.85
N ALA A 107 13.88 10.80 8.73
CA ALA A 107 14.06 12.19 8.31
C ALA A 107 13.89 12.37 6.78
N ARG A 108 13.93 11.27 6.02
CA ARG A 108 13.69 11.26 4.57
C ARG A 108 12.27 10.81 4.28
N HIS A 109 11.58 11.54 3.42
CA HIS A 109 10.18 11.33 3.10
C HIS A 109 9.86 11.95 1.74
N TYR A 110 8.61 11.86 1.26
CA TYR A 110 8.25 12.40 -0.07
C TYR A 110 8.82 13.80 -0.37
N PHE A 111 8.67 14.78 0.53
CA PHE A 111 9.17 16.15 0.27
C PHE A 111 10.70 16.28 0.18
N THR A 112 11.48 15.26 0.57
CA THR A 112 12.95 15.27 0.39
C THR A 112 13.37 14.74 -0.98
N ILE A 113 12.46 14.08 -1.71
CA ILE A 113 12.72 13.43 -3.00
C ILE A 113 11.77 13.92 -4.12
N GLU A 114 10.84 14.84 -3.81
CA GLU A 114 9.96 15.45 -4.80
C GLU A 114 10.79 16.10 -5.92
N GLY A 115 10.48 15.77 -7.17
CA GLY A 115 11.24 16.24 -8.34
C GLY A 115 12.55 15.50 -8.62
N ASP A 116 12.91 14.48 -7.84
CA ASP A 116 14.06 13.62 -8.14
C ASP A 116 13.71 12.65 -9.29
N GLU A 117 14.38 12.84 -10.42
CA GLU A 117 14.16 12.06 -11.63
C GLU A 117 14.53 10.57 -11.46
N THR A 118 15.44 10.24 -10.55
CA THR A 118 15.91 8.86 -10.34
C THR A 118 14.84 7.94 -9.76
N VAL A 119 13.90 8.51 -8.98
CA VAL A 119 12.80 7.78 -8.33
C VAL A 119 11.43 8.12 -8.93
N ARG A 120 11.38 8.99 -9.95
CA ARG A 120 10.14 9.49 -10.57
C ARG A 120 9.19 8.38 -10.99
N SER A 121 9.68 7.32 -11.62
CA SER A 121 8.84 6.20 -12.07
C SER A 121 8.18 5.46 -10.91
N GLN A 122 8.86 5.32 -9.77
CA GLN A 122 8.33 4.72 -8.55
C GLN A 122 7.28 5.64 -7.89
N LEU A 123 7.55 6.95 -7.84
CA LEU A 123 6.58 7.94 -7.35
C LEU A 123 5.30 7.96 -8.20
N GLN A 124 5.42 7.83 -9.53
CA GLN A 124 4.27 7.71 -10.43
C GLN A 124 3.43 6.46 -10.12
N LYS A 125 4.07 5.32 -9.85
CA LYS A 125 3.39 4.07 -9.44
C LYS A 125 2.65 4.26 -8.11
N ILE A 126 3.29 4.85 -7.09
CA ILE A 126 2.65 5.11 -5.79
C ILE A 126 1.46 6.07 -5.95
N ALA A 127 1.64 7.18 -6.66
CA ALA A 127 0.56 8.15 -6.91
C ALA A 127 -0.62 7.52 -7.66
N LEU A 128 -0.34 6.76 -8.72
CA LEU A 128 -1.37 6.10 -9.52
C LEU A 128 -2.08 5.01 -8.73
N LEU A 129 -1.36 4.29 -7.87
CA LEU A 129 -1.93 3.30 -6.96
C LEU A 129 -2.89 3.98 -5.98
N ASP A 130 -2.49 5.07 -5.33
CA ASP A 130 -3.34 5.85 -4.42
C ASP A 130 -4.62 6.32 -5.10
N ILE A 131 -4.53 6.79 -6.35
CA ILE A 131 -5.70 7.18 -7.13
C ILE A 131 -6.61 5.97 -7.41
N LEU A 132 -6.04 4.85 -7.84
CA LEU A 132 -6.77 3.64 -8.17
C LEU A 132 -7.50 3.05 -6.95
N ILE A 133 -6.81 2.95 -5.81
CA ILE A 133 -7.36 2.43 -4.57
C ILE A 133 -8.11 3.49 -3.76
N ASN A 134 -8.16 4.75 -4.19
CA ASN A 134 -8.79 5.86 -3.45
C ASN A 134 -8.22 6.00 -2.02
N ASN A 135 -6.88 6.03 -1.90
CA ASN A 135 -6.19 6.18 -0.62
C ASN A 135 -6.49 7.54 0.00
N ALA A 136 -7.05 7.53 1.21
CA ALA A 136 -7.50 8.73 1.86
C ALA A 136 -6.48 9.32 2.84
N ASP A 137 -5.24 8.84 2.95
CA ASP A 137 -4.30 9.43 3.90
C ASP A 137 -2.81 9.28 3.53
N ARG A 138 -2.44 9.46 2.26
CA ARG A 138 -1.02 9.42 1.85
C ARG A 138 -0.27 10.68 2.33
N LYS A 139 0.37 10.58 3.50
CA LYS A 139 1.33 11.56 4.03
C LYS A 139 2.72 11.37 3.45
N ALA A 140 3.57 12.37 3.59
CA ALA A 140 4.95 12.33 3.10
C ALA A 140 5.75 11.20 3.78
N GLY A 141 5.60 11.02 5.09
CA GLY A 141 6.26 9.95 5.85
C GLY A 141 5.74 8.55 5.53
N HIS A 142 4.68 8.43 4.73
CA HIS A 142 4.19 7.13 4.26
C HIS A 142 4.87 6.66 2.97
N VAL A 143 5.85 7.41 2.46
CA VAL A 143 6.74 7.01 1.36
C VAL A 143 8.11 6.74 1.97
N LEU A 144 8.41 5.46 2.19
CA LEU A 144 9.68 5.02 2.75
C LEU A 144 10.71 4.96 1.63
N ILE A 145 11.94 5.36 1.95
CA ILE A 145 13.08 5.36 1.04
C ILE A 145 14.10 4.38 1.59
N GLU A 146 14.19 3.23 0.93
CA GLU A 146 15.18 2.20 1.23
C GLU A 146 16.39 2.44 0.32
N ASP A 147 17.51 2.84 0.92
CA ASP A 147 18.74 3.09 0.17
C ASP A 147 19.27 1.80 -0.47
N ALA A 148 19.72 1.91 -1.72
CA ALA A 148 20.40 0.82 -2.38
C ALA A 148 21.75 0.55 -1.71
N GLU A 149 22.17 -0.72 -1.68
CA GLU A 149 23.49 -1.10 -1.17
C GLU A 149 24.62 -0.45 -2.00
N ASP A 150 24.41 -0.29 -3.31
CA ASP A 150 25.28 0.50 -4.20
C ASP A 150 24.72 1.92 -4.35
N PRO A 151 25.45 2.97 -3.91
CA PRO A 151 25.00 4.36 -4.02
C PRO A 151 24.77 4.88 -5.45
N ARG A 152 25.17 4.11 -6.47
CA ARG A 152 24.94 4.45 -7.88
C ARG A 152 23.59 3.96 -8.40
N GLU A 153 22.96 3.04 -7.69
CA GLU A 153 21.62 2.55 -8.00
C GLU A 153 20.57 3.46 -7.32
N PRO A 154 19.40 3.65 -7.94
CA PRO A 154 18.34 4.43 -7.32
C PRO A 154 17.82 3.74 -6.06
N ALA A 155 17.41 4.54 -5.08
CA ALA A 155 16.73 4.04 -3.89
C ALA A 155 15.40 3.33 -4.27
N ARG A 156 14.99 2.37 -3.45
CA ARG A 156 13.69 1.72 -3.58
C ARG A 156 12.65 2.45 -2.74
N LEU A 157 11.50 2.75 -3.35
CA LEU A 157 10.39 3.40 -2.67
C LEU A 157 9.31 2.40 -2.26
N TRP A 158 8.78 2.61 -1.06
CA TRP A 158 7.67 1.83 -0.53
C TRP A 158 6.56 2.76 -0.03
N GLY A 159 5.33 2.51 -0.47
CA GLY A 159 4.13 3.08 0.13
C GLY A 159 3.66 2.21 1.30
N ILE A 160 3.33 2.84 2.42
CA ILE A 160 2.72 2.18 3.59
C ILE A 160 1.40 2.85 4.00
N ASP A 161 0.73 2.29 5.01
CA ASP A 161 -0.48 2.85 5.63
C ASP A 161 -1.68 3.01 4.68
N HIS A 162 -2.18 1.87 4.20
CA HIS A 162 -3.34 1.77 3.33
C HIS A 162 -4.60 1.31 4.08
N GLY A 163 -4.63 1.40 5.41
CA GLY A 163 -5.82 1.06 6.19
C GLY A 163 -7.06 1.85 5.76
N ILE A 164 -6.89 3.06 5.23
CA ILE A 164 -7.98 3.99 4.87
C ILE A 164 -8.05 4.17 3.34
N CYS A 165 -8.35 3.09 2.62
CA CYS A 165 -8.55 3.10 1.17
C CYS A 165 -9.79 2.29 0.73
N PHE A 166 -9.99 2.18 -0.58
CA PHE A 166 -11.10 1.53 -1.30
C PHE A 166 -12.50 2.11 -1.10
N HIS A 167 -12.63 3.16 -0.28
CA HIS A 167 -13.93 3.78 0.02
C HIS A 167 -14.75 4.09 -1.25
N VAL A 168 -16.07 3.97 -1.14
CA VAL A 168 -17.01 4.16 -2.26
C VAL A 168 -17.13 5.64 -2.66
N ASP A 169 -17.23 6.54 -1.68
CA ASP A 169 -17.10 7.98 -1.93
C ASP A 169 -15.66 8.37 -2.30
N PRO A 170 -15.48 9.40 -3.14
CA PRO A 170 -14.16 9.94 -3.44
C PRO A 170 -13.53 10.54 -2.17
N LYS A 171 -12.46 9.91 -1.67
CA LYS A 171 -11.76 10.31 -0.45
C LYS A 171 -10.26 10.51 -0.64
N LEU A 172 -9.76 10.41 -1.88
CA LEU A 172 -8.35 10.58 -2.22
C LEU A 172 -7.74 11.81 -1.56
N ARG A 173 -6.78 11.58 -0.68
CA ARG A 173 -5.95 12.61 -0.05
C ARG A 173 -4.51 12.14 -0.11
N THR A 174 -3.69 12.87 -0.85
CA THR A 174 -2.28 12.55 -1.05
C THR A 174 -1.44 13.82 -1.06
N VAL A 175 -0.17 13.70 -0.72
CA VAL A 175 0.82 14.76 -0.95
C VAL A 175 1.41 14.72 -2.36
N ILE A 176 1.30 13.58 -3.06
CA ILE A 176 1.94 13.33 -4.36
C ILE A 176 1.07 13.88 -5.51
N TRP A 177 0.94 15.20 -5.59
CA TRP A 177 0.18 15.88 -6.65
C TRP A 177 1.03 16.38 -7.82
N GLU A 178 2.35 16.18 -7.80
CA GLU A 178 3.29 16.66 -8.83
C GLU A 178 2.96 16.17 -10.25
N PHE A 179 2.26 15.05 -10.38
CA PHE A 179 1.89 14.47 -11.67
C PHE A 179 0.52 14.93 -12.20
N ALA A 180 -0.24 15.73 -11.43
CA ALA A 180 -1.61 16.11 -11.78
C ALA A 180 -1.74 16.71 -13.19
N GLY A 181 -2.65 16.16 -13.99
CA GLY A 181 -2.90 16.59 -15.38
C GLY A 181 -1.91 16.07 -16.41
N THR A 182 -0.80 15.46 -16.00
CA THR A 182 0.20 14.89 -16.92
C THR A 182 -0.31 13.58 -17.54
N PRO A 183 0.13 13.22 -18.76
CA PRO A 183 -0.16 11.92 -19.36
C PRO A 183 0.36 10.75 -18.52
N LEU A 184 -0.40 9.66 -18.46
CA LEU A 184 0.12 8.41 -17.90
C LEU A 184 1.19 7.84 -18.85
N PRO A 185 2.37 7.45 -18.35
CA PRO A 185 3.35 6.68 -19.11
C PRO A 185 2.75 5.43 -19.79
N ASP A 186 3.25 5.09 -20.98
CA ASP A 186 2.71 4.01 -21.82
C ASP A 186 2.77 2.64 -21.15
N ASP A 187 3.82 2.37 -20.39
CA ASP A 187 3.99 1.20 -19.55
C ASP A 187 2.93 1.12 -18.46
N LEU A 188 2.71 2.19 -17.68
CA LEU A 188 1.67 2.20 -16.65
C LEU A 188 0.26 1.98 -17.25
N ARG A 189 -0.02 2.50 -18.45
CA ARG A 189 -1.29 2.22 -19.14
C ARG A 189 -1.43 0.75 -19.53
N ARG A 190 -0.35 0.11 -19.99
CA ARG A 190 -0.34 -1.33 -20.29
C ARG A 190 -0.56 -2.15 -19.02
N ASP A 191 0.07 -1.78 -17.91
CA ASP A 191 -0.09 -2.45 -16.62
C ASP A 191 -1.53 -2.37 -16.13
N LEU A 192 -2.17 -1.19 -16.21
CA LEU A 192 -3.60 -1.04 -15.87
C LEU A 192 -4.50 -1.91 -16.76
N ALA A 193 -4.22 -1.99 -18.07
CA ALA A 193 -4.98 -2.83 -18.98
C ALA A 193 -4.80 -4.33 -18.70
N ALA A 194 -3.58 -4.76 -18.39
CA ALA A 194 -3.28 -6.12 -17.98
C ALA A 194 -3.96 -6.47 -16.66
N PHE A 195 -3.90 -5.58 -15.66
CA PHE A 195 -4.60 -5.73 -14.40
C PHE A 195 -6.12 -5.81 -14.58
N LYS A 196 -6.70 -4.99 -15.47
CA LYS A 196 -8.11 -5.10 -15.85
C LYS A 196 -8.47 -6.47 -16.42
N ALA A 197 -7.62 -7.02 -17.30
CA ALA A 197 -7.82 -8.35 -17.85
C ALA A 197 -7.77 -9.43 -16.77
N ARG A 198 -6.80 -9.35 -15.84
CA ARG A 198 -6.71 -10.26 -14.68
C ARG A 198 -7.94 -10.19 -13.77
N LEU A 199 -8.45 -8.98 -13.50
CA LEU A 199 -9.67 -8.81 -12.71
C LEU A 199 -10.91 -9.43 -13.35
N ALA A 200 -10.93 -9.59 -14.68
CA ALA A 200 -12.03 -10.18 -15.44
C ALA A 200 -11.88 -11.71 -15.62
N ASP A 201 -10.70 -12.27 -15.37
CA ASP A 201 -10.44 -13.70 -15.52
C ASP A 201 -10.94 -14.49 -14.31
N GLN A 202 -11.94 -15.34 -14.50
CA GLN A 202 -12.49 -16.20 -13.44
C GLN A 202 -11.51 -17.31 -13.01
N GLY A 203 -10.50 -17.61 -13.82
CA GLY A 203 -9.41 -18.53 -13.49
C GLY A 203 -8.37 -17.93 -12.55
N ASP A 204 -8.20 -16.60 -12.54
CA ASP A 204 -7.26 -15.91 -11.66
C ASP A 204 -7.75 -15.98 -10.20
N GLU A 205 -6.82 -16.04 -9.25
CA GLU A 205 -7.12 -16.06 -7.82
C GLU A 205 -7.31 -14.66 -7.25
N LEU A 206 -6.67 -13.65 -7.85
CA LEU A 206 -6.70 -12.26 -7.39
C LEU A 206 -8.12 -11.69 -7.21
N PRO A 207 -9.07 -11.85 -8.16
CA PRO A 207 -10.44 -11.33 -7.97
C PRO A 207 -11.14 -11.99 -6.77
N ARG A 208 -10.86 -13.28 -6.53
CA ARG A 208 -11.44 -14.05 -5.42
C ARG A 208 -10.84 -13.62 -4.08
N GLU A 209 -9.52 -13.38 -4.02
CA GLU A 209 -8.89 -12.83 -2.82
C GLU A 209 -9.42 -11.44 -2.50
N LEU A 210 -9.46 -10.53 -3.47
CA LEU A 210 -9.99 -9.18 -3.26
C LEU A 210 -11.47 -9.20 -2.81
N GLY A 211 -12.28 -10.12 -3.34
CA GLY A 211 -13.68 -10.30 -2.92
C GLY A 211 -13.88 -10.86 -1.51
N ARG A 212 -12.84 -11.42 -0.88
CA ARG A 212 -12.87 -11.77 0.56
C ARG A 212 -12.51 -10.58 1.45
N LEU A 213 -11.84 -9.57 0.91
CA LEU A 213 -11.28 -8.43 1.65
C LEU A 213 -12.12 -7.15 1.52
N LEU A 214 -12.76 -6.98 0.37
CA LEU A 214 -13.50 -5.78 -0.01
C LEU A 214 -14.96 -6.13 -0.28
N SER A 215 -15.85 -5.19 0.03
CA SER A 215 -17.27 -5.33 -0.30
C SER A 215 -17.51 -5.28 -1.83
N PRO A 216 -18.63 -5.82 -2.32
CA PRO A 216 -18.97 -5.75 -3.74
C PRO A 216 -18.98 -4.32 -4.30
N ALA A 217 -19.46 -3.34 -3.52
CA ALA A 217 -19.49 -1.94 -3.95
C ALA A 217 -18.08 -1.32 -4.05
N GLU A 218 -17.16 -1.68 -3.15
CA GLU A 218 -15.77 -1.22 -3.20
C GLU A 218 -15.03 -1.80 -4.41
N LEU A 219 -15.27 -3.08 -4.73
CA LEU A 219 -14.72 -3.72 -5.93
C LEU A 219 -15.27 -3.11 -7.22
N GLU A 220 -16.58 -2.86 -7.26
CA GLU A 220 -17.21 -2.21 -8.40
C GLU A 220 -16.55 -0.85 -8.67
N LEU A 221 -16.35 -0.04 -7.62
CA LEU A 221 -15.73 1.28 -7.76
C LEU A 221 -14.22 1.24 -8.01
N LEU A 222 -13.51 0.20 -7.56
CA LEU A 222 -12.15 -0.07 -8.02
C LEU A 222 -12.13 -0.26 -9.54
N GLY A 223 -13.05 -1.07 -10.08
CA GLY A 223 -13.22 -1.26 -11.51
C GLY A 223 -13.57 0.02 -12.27
N HIS A 224 -14.48 0.84 -11.73
CA HIS A 224 -14.83 2.15 -12.31
C HIS A 224 -13.63 3.12 -12.34
N ARG A 225 -12.84 3.17 -11.26
CA ARG A 225 -11.61 3.98 -11.20
C ARG A 225 -10.57 3.50 -12.20
N LEU A 226 -10.38 2.18 -12.30
CA LEU A 226 -9.48 1.55 -13.27
C LEU A 226 -9.86 1.92 -14.72
N ASN A 227 -11.12 1.74 -15.09
CA ASN A 227 -11.63 2.10 -16.42
C ASN A 227 -11.40 3.58 -16.72
N ARG A 228 -11.71 4.46 -15.76
CA ARG A 228 -11.50 5.91 -15.92
C ARG A 228 -10.04 6.27 -16.16
N LEU A 229 -9.10 5.63 -15.46
CA LEU A 229 -7.67 5.87 -15.65
C LEU A 229 -7.19 5.42 -17.02
N ILE A 230 -7.65 4.26 -17.50
CA ILE A 230 -7.36 3.74 -18.83
C ILE A 230 -7.93 4.68 -19.91
N ASP A 231 -9.20 5.07 -19.79
CA ASP A 231 -9.91 5.87 -20.80
C ASP A 231 -9.35 7.29 -20.89
N ARG A 232 -9.02 7.91 -19.75
CA ARG A 232 -8.49 9.29 -19.73
C ARG A 232 -7.00 9.38 -20.03
N ALA A 233 -6.25 8.32 -19.72
CA ALA A 233 -4.80 8.25 -19.92
C ALA A 233 -4.02 9.43 -19.30
N LYS A 234 -4.52 10.01 -18.20
CA LYS A 234 -3.89 11.12 -17.47
C LYS A 234 -4.05 10.96 -15.97
N PHE A 235 -3.08 11.46 -15.21
CA PHE A 235 -3.26 11.70 -13.78
C PHE A 235 -4.36 12.75 -13.56
N PRO A 236 -5.34 12.51 -12.67
CA PRO A 236 -6.39 13.47 -12.40
C PRO A 236 -5.86 14.70 -11.67
N HIS A 237 -6.53 15.84 -11.85
CA HIS A 237 -6.35 16.99 -10.94
C HIS A 237 -7.04 16.73 -9.60
N PRO A 238 -6.61 17.40 -8.53
CA PRO A 238 -7.33 17.40 -7.25
C PRO A 238 -8.81 17.74 -7.45
N GLY A 239 -9.68 16.95 -6.81
CA GLY A 239 -11.12 17.18 -6.82
C GLY A 239 -11.52 18.36 -5.91
N ALA A 240 -12.83 18.65 -5.88
CA ALA A 240 -13.38 19.60 -4.92
C ALA A 240 -13.19 19.10 -3.48
N GLY A 241 -13.02 20.04 -2.55
CA GLY A 241 -12.80 19.75 -1.14
C GLY A 241 -11.34 19.46 -0.79
N ARG A 242 -11.13 18.77 0.33
CA ARG A 242 -9.81 18.54 0.90
C ARG A 242 -9.13 17.35 0.22
N HIS A 243 -8.00 17.62 -0.44
CA HIS A 243 -7.21 16.66 -1.23
C HIS A 243 -5.80 16.42 -0.67
N TYR A 244 -5.44 17.07 0.44
CA TYR A 244 -4.22 16.80 1.22
C TYR A 244 -4.55 16.09 2.54
N PRO A 245 -3.73 15.12 2.98
CA PRO A 245 -3.84 14.54 4.32
C PRO A 245 -3.46 15.57 5.39
N TRP A 246 -3.71 15.25 6.66
CA TRP A 246 -3.39 16.15 7.77
C TRP A 246 -3.03 15.31 9.00
N PRO A 247 -1.85 15.54 9.60
CA PRO A 247 -0.77 16.39 9.08
C PRO A 247 -0.24 15.91 7.71
N PRO A 248 0.49 16.75 6.96
CA PRO A 248 1.05 16.37 5.67
C PRO A 248 2.29 15.45 5.78
N VAL A 249 2.95 15.39 6.94
CA VAL A 249 4.04 14.47 7.29
C VAL A 249 3.57 13.55 8.39
#